data_AF-A0A6N8G9F2-F1
#
_entry.id   AF-A0A6N8G9F2-F1
#
_cell.length_a   1.000
_cell.length_b   1.000
_cell.length_c   1.000
_cell.angle_alpha   90.00
_cell.angle_beta   90.00
_cell.angle_gamma   90.00
#
_symmetry.space_group_name_H-M   'P 1'
#
loop_
_entity.id
_entity.type
_entity.pdbx_description
1 polymer ?
#
loop_
_entity_poly.entity_id
_entity_poly.type
_entity_poly.pdbx_seq_one_letter_code
_entity_poly.pdbx_strand_id
1 'polypeptide(L)'
;MWHSRYLYYSNKREAEFAGEHYIVLRQTGTSLRGQSLPHTTGSRLELDLTIDGAVVGGHWSERTSPSGYYRGALYQGTLQMLISPMRSDMAGKWVGFGKNFRINTGEWEIVWVDHASSARKVREYHLRV
;
A
#
# COMPACT_ATOMS: atom_id res chain seq x y z
N MET A 1 -10.43 -3.01 7.44
CA MET A 1 -9.37 -3.81 6.80
C MET A 1 -9.51 -3.61 5.32
N TRP A 2 -8.41 -3.24 4.70
CA TRP A 2 -8.33 -3.02 3.26
C TRP A 2 -7.21 -3.90 2.71
N HIS A 3 -7.38 -4.42 1.51
CA HIS A 3 -6.35 -5.10 0.75
C HIS A 3 -5.71 -4.09 -0.21
N SER A 4 -4.43 -3.84 -0.02
CA SER A 4 -3.61 -2.94 -0.83
C SER A 4 -2.76 -3.77 -1.78
N ARG A 5 -2.95 -3.59 -3.08
CA ARG A 5 -2.20 -4.27 -4.13
C ARG A 5 -1.61 -3.25 -5.09
N TYR A 6 -0.32 -3.33 -5.36
CA TYR A 6 0.35 -2.48 -6.35
C TYR A 6 1.24 -3.28 -7.27
N LEU A 7 1.39 -2.82 -8.51
CA LEU A 7 2.25 -3.44 -9.51
C LEU A 7 3.57 -2.68 -9.63
N TYR A 8 4.67 -3.42 -9.80
CA TYR A 8 5.99 -2.86 -10.06
C TYR A 8 6.83 -3.75 -10.98
N TYR A 9 7.59 -3.12 -11.87
CA TYR A 9 8.54 -3.83 -12.70
C TYR A 9 9.91 -3.94 -12.02
N SER A 10 10.48 -5.14 -11.97
CA SER A 10 11.82 -5.38 -11.45
C SER A 10 12.82 -5.49 -12.59
N ASN A 11 13.58 -4.42 -12.86
CA ASN A 11 14.60 -4.42 -13.92
C ASN A 11 15.61 -5.56 -13.79
N LYS A 12 15.98 -5.96 -12.56
CA LYS A 12 16.95 -7.05 -12.34
C LYS A 12 16.38 -8.45 -12.57
N ARG A 13 15.05 -8.58 -12.50
CA ARG A 13 14.35 -9.86 -12.67
C ARG A 13 13.55 -9.90 -13.98
N GLU A 14 13.61 -8.83 -14.75
CA GLU A 14 12.96 -8.64 -16.06
C GLU A 14 11.49 -9.08 -16.09
N ALA A 15 10.75 -8.75 -15.03
CA ALA A 15 9.36 -9.13 -14.88
C ALA A 15 8.59 -8.14 -14.01
N GLU A 16 7.27 -8.13 -14.20
CA GLU A 16 6.31 -7.44 -13.34
C GLU A 16 5.97 -8.30 -12.13
N PHE A 17 5.86 -7.64 -10.99
CA PHE A 17 5.51 -8.24 -9.71
C PHE A 17 4.42 -7.40 -9.06
N ALA A 18 3.76 -8.02 -8.09
CA ALA A 18 2.85 -7.32 -7.21
C ALA A 18 3.39 -7.28 -5.78
N GLY A 19 3.16 -6.17 -5.10
CA GLY A 19 3.25 -6.06 -3.65
C GLY A 19 1.85 -6.01 -3.06
N GLU A 20 1.62 -6.78 -2.00
CA GLU A 20 0.31 -6.95 -1.38
C GLU A 20 0.43 -6.79 0.13
N HIS A 21 -0.54 -6.06 0.71
CA HIS A 21 -0.61 -5.81 2.14
C HIS A 21 -2.07 -5.71 2.57
N TYR A 22 -2.43 -6.37 3.68
CA TYR A 22 -3.61 -5.98 4.43
C TYR A 22 -3.29 -4.76 5.30
N ILE A 23 -4.04 -3.68 5.11
CA ILE A 23 -3.84 -2.41 5.80
C ILE A 23 -5.05 -2.00 6.62
N VAL A 24 -4.79 -1.24 7.68
CA VAL A 24 -5.81 -0.47 8.40
C VAL A 24 -5.70 0.97 7.92
N LEU A 25 -6.81 1.50 7.43
CA LEU A 25 -6.96 2.93 7.12
C LEU A 25 -7.72 3.61 8.25
N ARG A 26 -7.23 4.77 8.69
CA ARG A 26 -7.86 5.64 9.68
C ARG A 26 -8.00 7.03 9.11
N GLN A 27 -9.21 7.56 9.13
CA GLN A 27 -9.51 8.90 8.66
C GLN A 27 -9.78 9.83 9.84
N THR A 28 -9.16 11.02 9.81
CA THR A 28 -9.44 12.13 10.73
C THR A 28 -9.57 13.41 9.91
N GLY A 29 -10.80 13.92 9.78
CA GLY A 29 -11.09 15.01 8.84
C GLY A 29 -10.78 14.60 7.40
N THR A 30 -9.94 15.37 6.72
CA THR A 30 -9.45 15.05 5.36
C THR A 30 -8.18 14.20 5.38
N SER A 31 -7.51 14.02 6.52
CA SER A 31 -6.31 13.17 6.61
C SER A 31 -6.69 11.70 6.66
N LEU A 32 -6.00 10.89 5.86
CA LEU A 32 -6.16 9.45 5.77
C LEU A 32 -4.80 8.78 5.99
N ARG A 33 -4.67 8.06 7.10
CA ARG A 33 -3.45 7.33 7.46
C ARG A 33 -3.64 5.83 7.26
N GLY A 34 -2.70 5.18 6.59
CA GLY A 34 -2.69 3.74 6.37
C GLY A 34 -1.46 3.08 6.97
N GLN A 35 -1.65 1.91 7.57
CA GLN A 35 -0.55 1.07 8.06
C GLN A 35 -0.85 -0.40 7.76
N SER A 36 0.13 -1.13 7.22
CA SER A 36 0.05 -2.57 7.06
C SER A 36 -0.02 -3.27 8.41
N LEU A 37 -0.77 -4.36 8.44
CA LEU A 37 -0.66 -5.33 9.52
C LEU A 37 0.69 -6.04 9.47
N PRO A 38 1.15 -6.62 10.59
CA PRO A 38 2.28 -7.52 10.58
C PRO A 38 2.13 -8.61 9.52
N HIS A 39 3.00 -8.55 8.52
CA HIS A 39 3.15 -9.56 7.48
C HIS A 39 4.18 -10.60 7.93
N THR A 40 3.96 -11.88 7.61
CA THR A 40 4.93 -12.99 7.85
C THR A 40 6.35 -12.71 7.36
N THR A 41 6.49 -11.95 6.28
CA THR A 41 7.78 -11.61 5.67
C THR A 41 8.46 -10.43 6.37
N GLY A 42 7.74 -9.71 7.24
CA GLY A 42 8.23 -8.52 7.93
C GLY A 42 8.23 -7.24 7.09
N SER A 43 7.65 -7.26 5.88
CA SER A 43 7.43 -6.03 5.11
C SER A 43 6.46 -5.10 5.84
N ARG A 44 6.66 -3.79 5.73
CA ARG A 44 5.84 -2.77 6.39
C ARG A 44 5.55 -1.61 5.45
N LEU A 45 4.28 -1.38 5.18
CA LEU A 45 3.75 -0.30 4.35
C LEU A 45 3.07 0.76 5.23
N GLU A 46 3.38 2.03 4.97
CA GLU A 46 2.74 3.19 5.58
C GLU A 46 2.25 4.14 4.49
N LEU A 47 1.06 4.71 4.71
CA LEU A 47 0.41 5.68 3.83
C LEU A 47 0.08 6.95 4.62
N ASP A 48 0.42 8.09 4.05
CA ASP A 48 0.09 9.43 4.55
C ASP A 48 -0.62 10.20 3.43
N LEU A 49 -1.95 10.21 3.48
CA LEU A 49 -2.80 10.67 2.39
C LEU A 49 -3.76 11.75 2.88
N THR A 50 -4.29 12.50 1.92
CA THR A 50 -5.35 13.48 2.10
C THR A 50 -6.47 13.19 1.11
N ILE A 51 -7.72 13.36 1.56
CA ILE A 51 -8.94 13.24 0.76
C ILE A 51 -9.40 14.64 0.34
N ASP A 52 -9.59 14.84 -0.95
CA ASP A 52 -10.25 16.00 -1.54
C ASP A 52 -11.33 15.53 -2.53
N GLY A 53 -12.60 15.64 -2.12
CA GLY A 53 -13.73 15.10 -2.86
C GLY A 53 -13.61 13.59 -3.09
N ALA A 54 -13.45 13.18 -4.35
CA ALA A 54 -13.24 11.79 -4.76
C ALA A 54 -11.76 11.44 -4.97
N VAL A 55 -10.84 12.39 -4.78
CA VAL A 55 -9.39 12.19 -4.97
C VAL A 55 -8.74 11.89 -3.62
N VAL A 56 -7.88 10.87 -3.59
CA VAL A 56 -6.98 10.57 -2.48
C VAL A 56 -5.56 10.73 -2.97
N GLY A 57 -4.74 11.50 -2.27
CA GLY A 57 -3.34 11.66 -2.66
C GLY A 57 -2.41 11.94 -1.50
N GLY A 58 -1.13 11.63 -1.67
CA GLY A 58 -0.10 11.89 -0.66
C GLY A 58 1.13 11.01 -0.85
N HIS A 59 1.71 10.57 0.27
CA HIS A 59 2.94 9.79 0.30
C HIS A 59 2.72 8.34 0.72
N TRP A 60 3.54 7.46 0.16
CA TRP A 60 3.66 6.09 0.62
C TRP A 60 5.12 5.80 0.97
N SER A 61 5.33 4.92 1.94
CA SER A 61 6.65 4.34 2.19
C SER A 61 6.53 2.87 2.53
N GLU A 62 7.46 2.08 2.03
CA GLU A 62 7.53 0.66 2.33
C GLU A 62 8.95 0.25 2.70
N ARG A 63 9.08 -0.37 3.87
CA ARG A 63 10.25 -1.16 4.20
C ARG A 63 9.98 -2.60 3.79
N THR A 64 10.67 -3.04 2.75
CA THR A 64 10.53 -4.41 2.22
C THR A 64 10.92 -5.47 3.25
N SER A 65 10.52 -6.72 3.00
CA SER A 65 10.92 -7.85 3.84
C SER A 65 12.46 -7.91 4.04
N PRO A 66 12.95 -8.01 5.29
CA PRO A 66 14.38 -8.20 5.58
C PRO A 66 14.95 -9.50 5.00
N SER A 67 14.15 -10.55 4.92
CA SER A 67 14.52 -11.86 4.37
C SER A 67 14.21 -12.01 2.87
N GLY A 68 13.51 -11.04 2.27
CA GLY A 68 13.14 -11.05 0.86
C GLY A 68 14.22 -10.55 -0.09
N TYR A 69 13.91 -10.54 -1.39
CA TYR A 69 14.83 -10.12 -2.46
C TYR A 69 15.43 -8.72 -2.24
N TYR A 70 14.62 -7.78 -1.74
CA TYR A 70 15.01 -6.40 -1.52
C TYR A 70 15.66 -6.14 -0.14
N ARG A 71 15.73 -7.15 0.74
CA ARG A 71 16.49 -7.18 2.00
C ARG A 71 16.29 -5.96 2.91
N GLY A 72 15.05 -5.60 3.21
CA GLY A 72 14.79 -4.52 4.17
C GLY A 72 14.97 -3.10 3.62
N ALA A 73 15.15 -2.95 2.31
CA ALA A 73 15.24 -1.65 1.65
C ALA A 73 13.98 -0.83 1.90
N LEU A 74 14.17 0.48 2.12
CA LEU A 74 13.11 1.47 2.21
C LEU A 74 12.88 2.08 0.83
N TYR A 75 11.65 1.97 0.35
CA TYR A 75 11.14 2.67 -0.82
C TYR A 75 10.08 3.67 -0.38
N GLN A 76 9.92 4.75 -1.13
CA GLN A 76 8.91 5.76 -0.86
C GLN A 76 8.61 6.56 -2.13
N GLY A 77 7.50 7.28 -2.10
CA GLY A 77 7.14 8.21 -3.14
C GLY A 77 5.74 8.76 -2.94
N THR A 78 5.06 9.07 -4.05
CA THR A 78 3.73 9.65 -4.05
C THR A 78 2.69 8.68 -4.58
N LEU A 79 1.45 8.85 -4.13
CA LEU A 79 0.29 8.06 -4.51
C LEU A 79 -0.85 9.02 -4.86
N GLN A 80 -1.56 8.75 -5.95
CA GLN A 80 -2.80 9.43 -6.30
C GLN A 80 -3.82 8.42 -6.80
N MET A 81 -5.03 8.49 -6.25
CA MET A 81 -6.10 7.53 -6.49
C MET A 81 -7.46 8.23 -6.54
N LEU A 82 -8.42 7.54 -7.14
CA LEU A 82 -9.82 7.92 -7.16
C LEU A 82 -10.62 6.95 -6.30
N ILE A 83 -11.47 7.48 -5.43
CA ILE A 83 -12.41 6.71 -4.62
C ILE A 83 -13.60 6.32 -5.49
N SER A 84 -13.98 5.04 -5.49
CA SER A 84 -15.16 4.59 -6.21
C SER A 84 -16.45 5.19 -5.62
N PRO A 85 -17.52 5.34 -6.42
CA PRO A 85 -18.79 5.89 -5.91
C PRO A 85 -19.37 5.10 -4.73
N MET A 86 -19.13 3.79 -4.69
CA MET A 86 -19.56 2.90 -3.60
C MET A 86 -18.66 2.98 -2.36
N ARG A 87 -17.52 3.69 -2.46
CA ARG A 87 -16.51 3.86 -1.40
C ARG A 87 -15.99 2.53 -0.83
N SER A 88 -16.11 1.47 -1.61
CA SER A 88 -15.61 0.13 -1.32
C SER A 88 -14.18 -0.08 -1.80
N ASP A 89 -13.68 0.81 -2.65
CA ASP A 89 -12.38 0.68 -3.29
C ASP A 89 -11.87 2.04 -3.76
N MET A 90 -10.57 2.09 -4.00
CA MET A 90 -9.90 3.20 -4.66
C MET A 90 -8.77 2.66 -5.52
N ALA A 91 -8.61 3.26 -6.70
CA ALA A 91 -7.63 2.84 -7.69
C ALA A 91 -6.88 4.06 -8.25
N GLY A 92 -5.61 3.86 -8.59
CA GLY A 92 -4.79 4.91 -9.17
C GLY A 92 -3.36 4.46 -9.40
N LYS A 93 -2.43 5.41 -9.27
CA LYS A 93 -1.02 5.20 -9.60
C LYS A 93 -0.11 5.71 -8.51
N TRP A 94 1.02 5.03 -8.38
CA TRP A 94 2.14 5.52 -7.57
C TRP A 94 3.28 6.04 -8.44
N VAL A 95 4.10 6.89 -7.84
CA VAL A 95 5.40 7.29 -8.34
C VAL A 95 6.42 7.04 -7.25
N GLY A 96 7.59 6.52 -7.60
CA GLY A 96 8.68 6.21 -6.67
C GLY A 96 10.00 6.05 -7.41
N PHE A 97 11.04 5.57 -6.74
CA PHE A 97 12.36 5.44 -7.35
C PHE A 97 12.95 4.03 -7.22
N GLY A 98 13.72 3.62 -8.23
CA GLY A 98 14.50 2.38 -8.24
C GLY A 98 15.96 2.59 -7.82
N LYS A 99 16.69 1.49 -7.60
CA LYS A 99 18.13 1.52 -7.27
C LYS A 99 19.03 2.08 -8.40
N ASN A 100 18.48 2.23 -9.61
CA ASN A 100 19.16 2.80 -10.77
C ASN A 100 18.89 4.30 -10.96
N PHE A 101 18.41 5.00 -9.91
CA PHE A 101 18.07 6.42 -9.96
C PHE A 101 17.01 6.78 -11.01
N ARG A 102 16.16 5.81 -11.38
CA ARG A 102 15.02 6.05 -12.27
C ARG A 102 13.74 6.17 -11.47
N ILE A 103 12.89 7.10 -11.91
CA ILE A 103 11.52 7.18 -11.46
C ILE A 103 10.73 6.03 -12.09
N ASN A 104 9.95 5.35 -11.26
CA ASN A 104 9.05 4.29 -11.66
C ASN A 104 7.62 4.69 -11.29
N THR A 105 6.67 4.13 -12.02
CA THR A 105 5.24 4.25 -11.75
C THR A 105 4.57 2.90 -11.98
N GLY A 106 3.42 2.69 -11.35
CA GLY A 106 2.62 1.48 -11.51
C GLY A 106 1.21 1.68 -10.95
N GLU A 107 0.34 0.74 -11.27
CA GLU A 107 -1.03 0.73 -10.73
C GLU A 107 -1.02 0.40 -9.24
N TRP A 108 -1.97 0.97 -8.51
CA TRP A 108 -2.25 0.67 -7.11
C TRP A 108 -3.76 0.65 -6.89
N GLU A 109 -4.25 -0.43 -6.29
CA GLU A 109 -5.63 -0.60 -5.86
C GLU A 109 -5.68 -0.86 -4.36
N ILE A 110 -6.67 -0.27 -3.70
CA ILE A 110 -6.97 -0.51 -2.28
C ILE A 110 -8.45 -0.83 -2.16
N VAL A 111 -8.77 -2.07 -1.79
CA VAL A 111 -10.13 -2.61 -1.75
C VAL A 111 -10.54 -2.91 -0.32
N TRP A 112 -11.74 -2.52 0.08
CA TRP A 112 -12.31 -2.82 1.39
C TRP A 112 -12.62 -4.30 1.50
N VAL A 113 -12.22 -4.93 2.61
CA VAL A 113 -12.41 -6.37 2.82
C VAL A 113 -13.27 -6.66 4.04
N ASP A 114 -13.08 -5.92 5.13
CA ASP A 114 -13.86 -6.11 6.36
C ASP A 114 -13.75 -4.90 7.28
N HIS A 115 -14.66 -4.78 8.26
CA HIS A 115 -14.52 -3.86 9.37
C HIS A 115 -13.36 -4.26 10.28
N ALA A 116 -12.47 -3.31 10.59
CA ALA A 116 -11.45 -3.50 11.63
C ALA A 116 -12.08 -3.30 13.04
N SER A 117 -13.16 -4.02 13.34
CA SER A 117 -14.01 -3.77 14.51
C SER A 117 -13.49 -4.41 15.81
N SER A 118 -12.52 -5.32 15.74
CA SER A 118 -11.91 -5.92 16.93
C SER A 118 -10.47 -6.38 16.68
N ALA A 119 -9.66 -6.42 17.75
CA ALA A 119 -8.30 -6.96 17.69
C ALA A 119 -8.26 -8.43 17.19
N ARG A 120 -9.33 -9.19 17.40
CA ARG A 120 -9.47 -10.56 16.87
C ARG A 120 -9.54 -10.57 15.35
N LYS A 121 -10.40 -9.73 14.75
CA LYS A 121 -10.50 -9.62 13.29
C LYS A 121 -9.19 -9.16 12.67
N VAL A 122 -8.53 -8.19 13.29
CA VAL A 122 -7.21 -7.76 12.81
C VAL A 122 -6.24 -8.94 12.82
N ARG A 123 -6.20 -9.77 13.88
CA ARG A 123 -5.37 -11.00 13.95
C ARG A 123 -5.66 -12.04 12.88
N GLU A 124 -6.89 -12.14 12.37
CA GLU A 124 -7.22 -13.08 11.28
C GLU A 124 -6.55 -12.71 9.94
N TYR A 125 -6.26 -11.42 9.76
CA TYR A 125 -5.50 -10.91 8.61
C TYR A 125 -4.02 -10.69 8.92
N HIS A 126 -3.60 -10.77 10.19
CA HIS A 126 -2.17 -10.89 10.48
C HIS A 126 -1.69 -12.16 9.78
N LEU A 127 -0.55 -12.07 9.09
CA LEU A 127 0.09 -13.18 8.40
C LEU A 127 -0.53 -13.61 7.04
N ARG A 128 -1.66 -13.03 6.61
CA ARG A 128 -2.15 -13.21 5.24
C ARG A 128 -1.32 -12.38 4.27
N VAL A 129 -1.07 -12.94 3.09
CA VAL A 129 -0.49 -12.26 1.93
C VAL A 129 -1.63 -11.69 1.11
#